data_AF-A0A3D4KW22-F1
#
_entry.id   AF-A0A3D4KW22-F1
#
_cell.length_a   1.000
_cell.length_b   1.000
_cell.length_c   1.000
_cell.angle_alpha   90.00
_cell.angle_beta   90.00
_cell.angle_gamma   90.00
#
_symmetry.space_group_name_H-M   'P 1'
#
loop_
_entity.id
_entity.type
_entity.pdbx_description
1 polymer ?
#
loop_
_entity_poly.entity_id
_entity_poly.type
_entity_poly.pdbx_seq_one_letter_code
_entity_poly.pdbx_strand_id
1 'polypeptide(L)'
;MRQKPVVLMVLDGYGLSDDHDANAVYMAKTPVMDRLMAECPFQKGYASGLAVGLPDGQMGNSEVGHMNIGSGRIIYQDLTLITKYIEDGTFFKNEELL
;
A
#
# COMPACT_ATOMS: atom_id res chain seq x y z
N MET A 1 9.79 34.14 -7.57
CA MET A 1 8.52 33.42 -7.81
C MET A 1 8.10 32.78 -6.50
N ARG A 2 6.80 32.81 -6.14
CA ARG A 2 6.30 32.11 -4.95
C ARG A 2 6.18 30.62 -5.28
N GLN A 3 6.72 29.75 -4.43
CA GLN A 3 6.56 28.30 -4.59
C GLN A 3 5.07 27.93 -4.58
N LYS A 4 4.63 27.13 -5.54
CA LYS A 4 3.27 26.60 -5.55
C LYS A 4 3.22 25.40 -4.60
N PRO A 5 2.23 25.33 -3.68
CA PRO A 5 2.11 24.19 -2.79
C PRO A 5 1.76 22.92 -3.58
N VAL A 6 2.36 21.80 -3.18
CA VAL A 6 2.01 20.46 -3.65
C VAL A 6 1.50 19.69 -2.44
N VAL A 7 0.35 19.03 -2.60
CA VAL A 7 -0.31 18.28 -1.54
C VAL A 7 -0.41 16.82 -1.94
N LEU A 8 0.13 15.93 -1.11
CA LEU A 8 -0.15 14.50 -1.15
C LEU A 8 -1.30 14.22 -0.18
N MET A 9 -2.42 13.72 -0.69
CA MET A 9 -3.59 13.35 0.11
C MET A 9 -3.74 11.83 0.08
N VAL A 10 -3.73 11.21 1.26
CA VAL A 10 -3.94 9.77 1.44
C VAL A 10 -5.33 9.55 2.04
N LEU A 11 -6.20 8.88 1.29
CA LEU A 11 -7.50 8.42 1.79
C LEU A 11 -7.31 6.99 2.32
N ASP A 12 -7.10 6.85 3.63
CA ASP A 12 -6.80 5.56 4.24
C ASP A 12 -7.97 4.58 4.07
N GLY A 13 -7.67 3.35 3.65
CA GLY A 13 -8.67 2.32 3.33
C GLY A 13 -9.55 2.60 2.10
N TYR A 14 -9.23 3.59 1.26
CA TYR A 14 -10.00 3.92 0.06
C TYR A 14 -9.42 3.23 -1.20
N GLY A 15 -10.03 2.11 -1.60
CA GLY A 15 -9.58 1.29 -2.72
C GLY A 15 -10.54 1.27 -3.91
N LEU A 16 -10.06 0.74 -5.04
CA LEU A 16 -10.87 0.41 -6.21
C LEU A 16 -11.14 -1.09 -6.25
N SER A 17 -12.39 -1.47 -6.47
CA SER A 17 -12.82 -2.86 -6.65
C SER A 17 -13.83 -2.91 -7.79
N ASP A 18 -13.75 -3.95 -8.62
CA ASP A 18 -14.75 -4.24 -9.64
C ASP A 18 -16.00 -4.92 -9.03
N ASP A 19 -15.89 -5.39 -7.78
CA ASP A 19 -17.04 -5.86 -7.00
C ASP A 19 -17.78 -4.67 -6.37
N HIS A 20 -19.06 -4.58 -6.68
CA HIS A 20 -19.94 -3.52 -6.20
C HIS A 20 -20.81 -3.99 -5.01
N ASP A 21 -20.82 -5.29 -4.70
CA ASP A 21 -21.52 -5.81 -3.53
C ASP A 21 -20.83 -5.35 -2.25
N ALA A 22 -21.61 -4.86 -1.29
CA ALA A 22 -21.13 -4.27 -0.03
C ALA A 22 -19.99 -3.23 -0.18
N ASN A 23 -19.82 -2.60 -1.35
CA ASN A 23 -18.73 -1.66 -1.62
C ASN A 23 -19.12 -0.22 -1.26
N ALA A 24 -18.69 0.23 -0.07
CA ALA A 24 -19.01 1.56 0.43
C ALA A 24 -18.44 2.71 -0.43
N VAL A 25 -17.27 2.50 -1.06
CA VAL A 25 -16.65 3.51 -1.93
C VAL A 25 -17.49 3.72 -3.19
N TYR A 26 -17.95 2.63 -3.81
CA TYR A 26 -18.81 2.68 -4.99
C TYR A 26 -20.21 3.22 -4.69
N MET A 27 -20.80 2.85 -3.55
CA MET A 27 -22.14 3.28 -3.16
C MET A 27 -22.21 4.74 -2.67
N ALA A 28 -21.09 5.32 -2.26
CA ALA A 28 -21.04 6.69 -1.77
C ALA A 28 -21.24 7.70 -2.90
N LYS A 29 -21.74 8.90 -2.55
CA LYS A 29 -21.75 10.05 -3.48
C LYS A 29 -20.40 10.76 -3.40
N THR A 30 -19.52 10.53 -4.36
CA THR A 30 -18.14 11.03 -4.38
C THR A 30 -17.84 12.03 -5.51
N PRO A 31 -18.67 13.07 -5.73
CA PRO A 31 -18.62 13.90 -6.94
C PRO A 31 -17.27 14.59 -7.20
N VAL A 32 -16.51 14.87 -6.13
CA VAL A 32 -15.16 15.43 -6.25
C VAL A 32 -14.16 14.40 -6.75
N MET A 33 -14.16 13.19 -6.16
CA MET A 33 -13.25 12.11 -6.58
C MET A 33 -13.61 11.62 -7.97
N ASP A 34 -14.90 11.47 -8.27
CA ASP A 34 -15.40 11.05 -9.59
C ASP A 34 -14.92 12.02 -10.68
N ARG A 35 -15.06 13.32 -10.44
CA ARG A 35 -14.58 14.36 -11.37
C ARG A 35 -13.06 14.34 -11.51
N LEU A 36 -12.31 14.22 -10.42
CA LEU A 36 -10.85 14.15 -10.47
C LEU A 36 -10.37 12.93 -11.28
N MET A 37 -10.99 11.78 -11.11
CA MET A 37 -10.65 10.57 -11.87
C MET A 37 -11.01 10.69 -13.36
N ALA A 38 -12.06 11.42 -13.72
CA ALA A 38 -12.50 11.59 -15.10
C ALA A 38 -11.74 12.69 -15.87
N GLU A 39 -11.40 13.78 -15.20
CA GLU A 39 -10.88 15.00 -15.86
C GLU A 39 -9.37 15.23 -15.66
N CYS A 40 -8.73 14.54 -14.71
CA CYS A 40 -7.29 14.64 -14.47
C CYS A 40 -6.56 13.32 -14.82
N PRO A 41 -5.24 13.35 -15.06
CA PRO A 41 -4.46 12.14 -15.20
C PRO A 41 -4.63 11.21 -14.00
N PHE A 42 -5.12 9.99 -14.26
CA PHE A 42 -5.41 8.99 -13.26
C PHE A 42 -4.73 7.67 -13.62
N GLN A 43 -4.18 6.98 -12.62
CA GLN A 43 -3.58 5.67 -12.78
C GLN A 43 -3.87 4.79 -11.55
N LYS A 44 -4.27 3.53 -11.79
CA LYS A 44 -4.44 2.54 -10.72
C LYS A 44 -3.07 2.11 -10.19
N GLY A 45 -2.93 2.06 -8.86
CA GLY A 45 -1.72 1.58 -8.18
C GLY A 45 -1.94 0.24 -7.49
N TYR A 46 -0.86 -0.51 -7.29
CA TYR A 46 -0.86 -1.72 -6.46
C TYR A 46 -0.41 -1.35 -5.04
N ALA A 47 -1.18 -1.76 -4.03
CA ALA A 47 -0.96 -1.37 -2.63
C ALA A 47 -0.89 -2.58 -1.67
N SER A 48 -0.68 -3.79 -2.20
CA SER A 48 -0.68 -5.05 -1.47
C SER A 48 0.30 -6.06 -2.06
N GLY A 49 0.55 -7.14 -1.33
CA GLY A 49 1.46 -8.21 -1.72
C GLY A 49 2.88 -7.75 -2.05
N LEU A 50 3.49 -8.40 -3.04
CA LEU A 50 4.88 -8.15 -3.44
C LEU A 50 5.13 -6.73 -3.92
N ALA A 51 4.12 -6.04 -4.44
CA ALA A 51 4.22 -4.65 -4.90
C ALA A 51 4.60 -3.67 -3.79
N VAL A 52 4.39 -4.05 -2.53
CA VAL A 52 4.72 -3.25 -1.35
C VAL A 52 5.63 -3.98 -0.36
N GLY A 53 6.21 -5.11 -0.77
CA GLY A 53 7.17 -5.89 0.03
C GLY A 53 6.55 -6.85 1.04
N LEU A 54 5.26 -7.15 0.90
CA LEU A 54 4.56 -8.20 1.64
C LEU A 54 4.57 -9.54 0.88
N PRO A 55 4.28 -10.68 1.54
CA PRO A 55 4.09 -11.95 0.84
C PRO A 55 2.98 -11.86 -0.22
N ASP A 56 3.05 -12.71 -1.24
CA ASP A 56 2.04 -12.71 -2.30
C ASP A 56 0.64 -13.00 -1.74
N GLY A 57 -0.37 -12.29 -2.25
CA GLY A 57 -1.75 -12.36 -1.76
C GLY A 57 -2.03 -11.66 -0.41
N GLN A 58 -1.00 -11.19 0.30
CA GLN A 58 -1.20 -10.51 1.58
C GLN A 58 -1.79 -9.12 1.38
N MET A 59 -2.84 -8.79 2.15
CA MET A 59 -3.45 -7.47 2.12
C MET A 59 -2.45 -6.38 2.52
N GLY A 60 -2.57 -5.21 1.89
CA GLY A 60 -1.87 -4.00 2.32
C GLY A 60 -2.37 -3.49 3.67
N ASN A 61 -1.61 -2.58 4.26
CA ASN A 61 -2.01 -1.86 5.48
C ASN A 61 -1.39 -0.46 5.49
N SER A 62 -1.84 0.37 6.44
CA SER A 62 -1.41 1.77 6.53
C SER A 62 0.10 1.93 6.74
N GLU A 63 0.72 1.10 7.59
CA GLU A 63 2.15 1.18 7.88
C GLU A 63 3.00 0.93 6.64
N VAL A 64 2.74 -0.21 5.98
CA VAL A 64 3.42 -0.61 4.74
C VAL A 64 3.19 0.42 3.64
N GLY A 65 1.95 0.91 3.49
CA GLY A 65 1.60 1.91 2.49
C GLY A 65 2.36 3.22 2.67
N HIS A 66 2.34 3.79 3.89
CA HIS A 66 3.03 5.06 4.17
C HIS A 66 4.54 4.94 4.03
N MET A 67 5.13 3.82 4.44
CA MET A 67 6.55 3.55 4.25
C MET A 67 6.96 3.50 2.77
N ASN A 68 6.20 2.78 1.93
CA ASN A 68 6.48 2.70 0.50
C ASN A 68 6.33 4.06 -0.19
N ILE A 69 5.25 4.80 0.11
CA ILE A 69 5.00 6.15 -0.43
C ILE A 69 6.12 7.11 -0.03
N GLY A 70 6.48 7.13 1.26
CA GLY A 70 7.49 8.04 1.79
C GLY A 70 8.92 7.71 1.33
N SER A 71 9.21 6.43 1.06
CA SER A 71 10.55 5.99 0.66
C SER A 71 10.78 5.97 -0.86
N GLY A 72 9.71 5.95 -1.66
CA GLY A 72 9.80 5.86 -3.12
C GLY A 72 10.38 4.54 -3.63
N ARG A 73 10.34 3.47 -2.82
CA ARG A 73 10.83 2.13 -3.17
C ARG A 73 10.06 1.04 -2.42
N ILE A 74 10.17 -0.19 -2.91
CA ILE A 74 9.62 -1.37 -2.23
C ILE A 74 10.41 -1.65 -0.95
N ILE A 75 9.72 -1.67 0.19
CA ILE A 75 10.30 -2.03 1.49
C ILE A 75 9.82 -3.43 1.88
N TYR A 76 10.75 -4.40 1.89
CA TYR A 76 10.47 -5.73 2.40
C TYR A 76 10.18 -5.67 3.89
N GLN A 77 9.00 -6.15 4.26
CA GLN A 77 8.51 -6.08 5.63
C GLN A 77 9.12 -7.19 6.48
N ASP A 78 9.21 -6.93 7.78
CA ASP A 78 9.77 -7.89 8.74
C ASP A 78 9.07 -9.24 8.68
N LEU A 79 7.76 -9.29 8.46
CA LEU A 79 7.03 -10.55 8.26
C LEU A 79 7.63 -11.38 7.11
N THR A 80 7.90 -10.75 5.96
CA THR A 80 8.49 -11.41 4.80
C THR A 80 9.93 -11.84 5.09
N LEU A 81 10.72 -10.99 5.76
CA LEU A 81 12.11 -11.27 6.10
C LEU A 81 12.23 -12.41 7.13
N ILE A 82 11.45 -12.36 8.21
CA ILE A 82 11.42 -13.38 9.25
C ILE A 82 10.96 -14.71 8.67
N THR A 83 9.91 -14.72 7.82
CA THR A 83 9.45 -15.94 7.14
C THR A 83 10.59 -16.55 6.32
N LYS A 84 11.28 -15.73 5.51
CA LYS A 84 12.44 -16.18 4.74
C LYS A 84 13.56 -16.73 5.63
N TYR A 85 13.87 -16.06 6.74
CA TYR A 85 14.92 -16.52 7.67
C TYR A 85 14.57 -17.85 8.36
N ILE A 86 13.28 -18.11 8.58
CA ILE A 86 12.81 -19.40 9.10
C ILE A 86 12.97 -20.47 8.01
N GLU A 87 12.56 -20.18 6.78
CA GLU A 87 12.66 -21.10 5.63
C GLU A 87 14.10 -21.47 5.28
N ASP A 88 15.02 -20.50 5.30
CA ASP A 88 16.44 -20.72 5.00
C ASP A 88 17.26 -21.18 6.22
N GLY A 89 16.62 -21.29 7.38
CA GLY A 89 17.20 -21.76 8.64
C GLY A 89 18.16 -20.78 9.31
N THR A 90 18.34 -19.56 8.80
CA THR A 90 19.19 -18.53 9.43
C THR A 90 18.59 -17.98 10.71
N PHE A 91 17.26 -17.99 10.85
CA PHE A 91 16.55 -17.58 12.06
C PHE A 91 17.04 -18.33 13.30
N PHE A 92 17.27 -19.65 13.18
CA PHE A 92 17.71 -20.51 14.29
C PHE A 92 19.20 -20.35 14.65
N LYS A 93 19.93 -19.49 13.95
CA LYS A 93 21.33 -19.14 14.21
C LYS A 93 21.50 -17.71 14.74
N ASN A 94 20.39 -17.01 15.00
CA ASN A 94 20.42 -15.64 15.47
C ASN A 94 20.90 -15.57 16.93
N GLU A 95 22.05 -14.94 17.18
CA GLU A 95 22.68 -14.84 18.51
C GLU A 95 21.78 -14.16 19.55
N GLU A 96 20.94 -13.20 19.15
CA GLU A 96 20.04 -12.50 20.08
C GLU A 96 18.85 -13.37 20.54
N LEU A 97 18.59 -14.50 19.87
CA LEU A 97 17.51 -15.45 20.19
C LEU A 97 18.01 -16.71 20.92
N LEU A 98 19.31 -16.87 21.11
CA LEU A 98 19.97 -18.04 21.72
C LEU A 98 20.37 -17.76 23.17
#